data_AF-A0A2P5A4D1-F1
#
_entry.id   AF-A0A2P5A4D1-F1
#
_cell.length_a   1.000
_cell.length_b   1.000
_cell.length_c   1.000
_cell.angle_alpha   90.00
_cell.angle_beta   90.00
_cell.angle_gamma   90.00
#
_symmetry.space_group_name_H-M   'P 1'
#
loop_
_entity.id
_entity.type
_entity.pdbx_description
1 polymer ?
#
loop_
_entity_poly.entity_id
_entity_poly.type
_entity_poly.pdbx_seq_one_letter_code
_entity_poly.pdbx_strand_id
1 'polypeptide(L)'
;HKTRLHIGQLVKDTSEKLKVASERDHHTEVNASKKIADAKLAKDFQAVLREFQKAQRLAAERETAYTPFVPQAVLPSSYTAGELDLSSDKGAEQRAVLVESRRQEVLLLDNEIAFNEAIIEEREQGIQEIQQQIGEVHEIFKDLAVLVHEQGGMIDEVVTNTEGAQAATAQGKSQLVKAAKTQRSNSSLACLLLVIFGIVLLIVIIVLAA
;
A
#
# COMPACT_ATOMS: atom_id res chain seq x y z
N HIS A 1 7.72 -2.08 17.88
CA HIS A 1 8.13 -0.67 18.00
C HIS A 1 9.22 -0.26 16.99
N LYS A 2 10.47 -0.77 17.05
CA LYS A 2 11.57 -0.40 16.12
C LYS A 2 11.23 -0.47 14.62
N THR A 3 10.60 -1.55 14.17
CA THR A 3 10.22 -1.73 12.76
C THR A 3 9.22 -0.67 12.29
N ARG A 4 8.28 -0.29 13.15
CA ARG A 4 7.21 0.67 12.82
C ARG A 4 7.78 2.09 12.67
N LEU A 5 8.67 2.50 13.57
CA LEU A 5 9.43 3.75 13.46
C LEU A 5 10.29 3.77 12.18
N HIS A 6 10.98 2.67 11.89
CA HIS A 6 11.80 2.60 10.68
C HIS A 6 10.97 2.73 9.40
N ILE A 7 9.81 2.08 9.34
CA ILE A 7 8.88 2.23 8.20
C ILE A 7 8.39 3.67 8.11
N GLY A 8 8.02 4.31 9.23
CA GLY A 8 7.63 5.72 9.24
C GLY A 8 8.72 6.65 8.67
N GLN A 9 9.97 6.44 9.06
CA GLN A 9 11.12 7.18 8.53
C GLN A 9 11.28 6.95 7.02
N LEU A 10 11.23 5.70 6.57
CA LEU A 10 11.30 5.33 5.16
C LEU A 10 10.20 6.00 4.32
N VAL A 11 8.98 6.02 4.85
CA VAL A 11 7.83 6.67 4.21
C VAL A 11 8.08 8.18 4.07
N LYS A 12 8.57 8.82 5.13
CA LYS A 12 8.88 10.25 5.14
C LYS A 12 9.99 10.59 4.13
N ASP A 13 11.11 9.88 4.20
CA ASP A 13 12.25 10.08 3.30
C ASP A 13 11.87 9.85 1.83
N THR A 14 11.02 8.86 1.56
CA THR A 14 10.54 8.55 0.20
C THR A 14 9.62 9.65 -0.31
N SER A 15 8.70 10.14 0.54
CA SER A 15 7.81 11.26 0.20
C SER A 15 8.60 12.53 -0.13
N GLU A 16 9.57 12.89 0.71
CA GLU A 16 10.42 14.07 0.48
C GLU A 16 11.21 13.96 -0.83
N LYS A 17 11.83 12.80 -1.10
CA LYS A 17 12.57 12.57 -2.35
C LYS A 17 11.65 12.66 -3.57
N LEU A 18 10.46 12.09 -3.49
CA LEU A 18 9.48 12.09 -4.57
C LEU A 18 8.97 13.51 -4.85
N LYS A 19 8.70 14.29 -3.80
CA LYS A 19 8.32 15.70 -3.91
C LYS A 19 9.40 16.53 -4.60
N VAL A 20 10.64 16.40 -4.16
CA VAL A 20 11.79 17.11 -4.78
C VAL A 20 11.98 16.69 -6.24
N ALA A 21 11.80 15.41 -6.57
CA ALA A 21 11.88 14.92 -7.95
C ALA A 21 10.81 15.58 -8.84
N SER A 22 9.57 15.60 -8.37
CA SER A 22 8.44 16.21 -9.09
C SER A 22 8.57 17.73 -9.25
N GLU A 23 9.02 18.45 -8.21
CA GLU A 23 9.26 19.90 -8.28
C GLU A 23 10.34 20.24 -9.32
N ARG A 24 11.44 19.47 -9.38
CA ARG A 24 12.48 19.66 -10.42
C ARG A 24 11.94 19.44 -11.83
N ASP A 25 11.02 18.50 -11.99
CA ASP A 25 10.39 18.17 -13.26
C ASP A 25 9.40 19.23 -13.74
N HIS A 26 8.87 20.05 -12.83
CA HIS A 26 8.07 21.24 -13.16
C HIS A 26 8.93 22.42 -13.66
N HIS A 27 10.10 22.65 -13.05
CA HIS A 27 10.93 23.82 -13.34
C HIS A 27 11.93 23.64 -14.48
N THR A 28 12.23 22.40 -14.86
CA THR A 28 13.19 22.08 -15.93
C THR A 28 12.42 21.47 -17.10
N GLU A 29 12.81 21.74 -18.34
CA GLU A 29 12.33 20.96 -19.50
C GLU A 29 12.88 19.54 -19.41
N VAL A 30 12.25 18.72 -18.57
CA VAL A 30 12.61 17.33 -18.37
C VAL A 30 11.94 16.47 -19.43
N ASN A 31 12.68 15.50 -19.96
CA ASN A 31 12.18 14.52 -20.92
C ASN A 31 10.87 13.87 -20.41
N ALA A 32 9.87 13.78 -21.27
CA ALA A 32 8.56 13.20 -20.98
C ALA A 32 8.67 11.81 -20.32
N SER A 33 9.62 10.98 -20.75
CA SER A 33 9.85 9.65 -20.16
C SER A 33 10.14 9.68 -18.65
N LYS A 34 10.84 10.71 -18.16
CA LYS A 34 11.14 10.85 -16.73
C LYS A 34 9.92 11.32 -15.94
N LYS A 35 9.18 12.31 -16.46
CA LYS A 35 7.92 12.77 -15.87
C LYS A 35 6.92 11.62 -15.67
N ILE A 36 6.84 10.72 -16.66
CA ILE A 36 6.00 9.53 -16.62
C ILE A 36 6.46 8.55 -15.54
N ALA A 37 7.77 8.33 -15.41
CA ALA A 37 8.34 7.43 -14.41
C ALA A 37 8.07 7.95 -12.99
N ASP A 38 8.26 9.25 -12.76
CA ASP A 38 8.03 9.90 -11.48
C ASP A 38 6.54 9.89 -11.10
N ALA A 39 5.66 10.11 -12.08
CA ALA A 39 4.21 10.00 -11.92
C ALA A 39 3.77 8.58 -11.55
N LYS A 40 4.32 7.58 -12.24
CA LYS A 40 4.04 6.17 -11.93
C LYS A 40 4.52 5.83 -10.50
N LEU A 41 5.72 6.26 -10.14
CA LEU A 41 6.28 6.03 -8.81
C LEU A 41 5.40 6.66 -7.73
N ALA A 42 4.90 7.87 -7.94
CA ALA A 42 3.99 8.54 -7.01
C ALA A 42 2.69 7.75 -6.81
N LYS A 43 2.09 7.25 -7.90
CA LYS A 43 0.87 6.45 -7.87
C LYS A 43 1.08 5.12 -7.14
N ASP A 44 2.16 4.40 -7.45
CA ASP A 44 2.49 3.13 -6.82
C ASP A 44 2.77 3.32 -5.31
N PHE A 45 3.53 4.36 -4.95
CA PHE A 45 3.82 4.69 -3.56
C PHE A 45 2.55 5.05 -2.78
N GLN A 46 1.64 5.84 -3.37
CA GLN A 46 0.35 6.15 -2.78
C GLN A 46 -0.48 4.88 -2.50
N ALA A 47 -0.44 3.90 -3.39
CA ALA A 47 -1.14 2.62 -3.21
C ALA A 47 -0.58 1.82 -2.03
N VAL A 48 0.74 1.69 -1.96
CA VAL A 48 1.43 0.99 -0.85
C VAL A 48 1.15 1.68 0.50
N LEU A 49 1.14 3.01 0.53
CA LEU A 49 0.85 3.76 1.75
C LEU A 49 -0.58 3.57 2.26
N ARG A 50 -1.57 3.49 1.36
CA ARG A 50 -2.94 3.16 1.77
C ARG A 50 -3.02 1.78 2.43
N GLU A 51 -2.31 0.80 1.88
CA GLU A 51 -2.27 -0.55 2.44
C GLU A 51 -1.57 -0.57 3.81
N PHE A 52 -0.46 0.16 3.95
CA PHE A 52 0.24 0.32 5.22
C PHE A 52 -0.65 0.99 6.28
N GLN A 53 -1.36 2.07 5.95
CA GLN A 53 -2.26 2.76 6.86
C GLN A 53 -3.42 1.85 7.31
N LYS A 54 -3.96 1.03 6.39
CA LYS A 54 -4.97 0.01 6.71
C LYS A 54 -4.43 -1.03 7.68
N ALA A 55 -3.21 -1.50 7.47
CA ALA A 55 -2.54 -2.45 8.37
C ALA A 55 -2.27 -1.85 9.75
N GLN A 56 -1.83 -0.58 9.82
CA GLN A 56 -1.63 0.13 11.09
C GLN A 56 -2.93 0.29 11.87
N ARG A 57 -4.03 0.68 11.21
CA ARG A 57 -5.36 0.76 11.87
C ARG A 57 -5.82 -0.59 12.40
N LEU A 58 -5.70 -1.64 11.59
CA LEU A 58 -6.04 -2.99 12.03
C LEU A 58 -5.19 -3.42 13.23
N ALA A 59 -3.90 -3.10 13.25
CA ALA A 59 -3.03 -3.37 14.39
C ALA A 59 -3.49 -2.61 15.63
N ALA A 60 -3.83 -1.32 15.49
CA ALA A 60 -4.35 -0.50 16.59
C ALA A 60 -5.66 -1.08 17.15
N GLU A 61 -6.60 -1.45 16.30
CA GLU A 61 -7.87 -2.09 16.68
C GLU A 61 -7.63 -3.38 17.46
N ARG A 62 -6.70 -4.23 16.99
CA ARG A 62 -6.34 -5.49 17.67
C ARG A 62 -5.71 -5.27 19.04
N GLU A 63 -4.94 -4.19 19.18
CA GLU A 63 -4.32 -3.84 20.46
C GLU A 63 -5.35 -3.30 21.46
N THR A 64 -6.35 -2.54 20.98
CA THR A 64 -7.47 -2.06 21.80
C THR A 64 -8.52 -3.13 22.14
N ALA A 65 -8.70 -4.15 21.29
CA ALA A 65 -9.70 -5.19 21.48
C ALA A 65 -9.26 -6.31 22.45
N TYR A 66 -7.97 -6.39 22.79
CA TYR A 66 -7.46 -7.36 23.75
C TYR A 66 -7.72 -6.84 25.16
N THR A 67 -8.88 -7.16 25.72
CA THR A 67 -9.13 -6.96 27.16
C THR A 67 -8.09 -7.74 27.94
N PRO A 68 -7.48 -7.17 28.99
CA PRO A 68 -6.71 -7.97 29.92
C PRO A 68 -7.64 -9.08 30.41
N PHE A 69 -7.19 -10.33 30.36
CA PHE A 69 -7.75 -11.34 31.25
C PHE A 69 -7.38 -10.85 32.65
N VAL A 70 -8.21 -9.99 33.22
CA VAL A 70 -8.29 -9.80 34.65
C VAL A 70 -8.87 -11.14 35.11
N PRO A 71 -8.10 -12.03 35.77
CA PRO A 71 -8.77 -13.03 36.58
C PRO A 71 -9.74 -12.20 37.41
N GLN A 72 -11.05 -12.43 37.33
CA GLN A 72 -11.94 -11.87 38.33
C GLN A 72 -11.33 -12.33 39.65
N ALA A 73 -10.55 -11.45 40.28
CA ALA A 73 -10.07 -11.63 41.63
C ALA A 73 -11.35 -11.92 42.35
N VAL A 74 -11.46 -13.17 42.76
CA VAL A 74 -12.67 -13.79 43.26
C VAL A 74 -13.12 -12.82 44.33
N LEU A 75 -14.13 -11.99 44.04
CA LEU A 75 -14.72 -11.12 45.03
C LEU A 75 -15.00 -12.09 46.17
N PRO A 76 -14.40 -11.93 47.36
CA PRO A 76 -14.75 -12.80 48.45
C PRO A 76 -16.26 -12.64 48.59
N SER A 77 -16.97 -13.71 48.22
CA SER A 77 -18.40 -13.85 48.38
C SER A 77 -18.62 -13.95 49.88
N SER A 78 -18.59 -12.81 50.53
CA SER A 78 -18.88 -12.63 51.95
C SER A 78 -19.57 -11.29 52.17
N TYR A 79 -20.48 -10.95 51.25
CA TYR A 79 -21.62 -10.08 51.54
C TYR A 79 -22.88 -10.92 51.78
N THR A 80 -22.77 -12.05 52.46
CA THR A 80 -23.88 -12.54 53.28
C THR A 80 -23.82 -11.84 54.62
N ALA A 81 -24.48 -10.68 54.68
CA ALA A 81 -25.04 -10.16 55.92
C ALA A 81 -26.08 -11.18 56.41
N GLY A 82 -25.60 -12.22 57.10
CA GLY A 82 -26.39 -13.31 57.62
C GLY A 82 -25.79 -13.74 58.96
N GLU A 83 -26.35 -13.17 60.01
CA GLU A 83 -26.43 -13.65 61.39
C GLU A 83 -25.41 -14.73 61.83
N LEU A 84 -24.51 -14.35 62.73
CA LEU A 84 -24.06 -15.24 63.80
C LEU A 84 -24.03 -14.45 65.11
N ASP A 85 -25.21 -14.37 65.74
CA ASP A 85 -25.28 -14.59 67.18
C ASP A 85 -24.60 -15.94 67.47
N LEU A 86 -23.62 -15.97 68.39
CA LEU A 86 -23.16 -17.12 69.18
C LEU A 86 -21.86 -16.74 69.92
N SER A 87 -22.03 -16.45 71.21
CA SER A 87 -21.18 -16.91 72.31
C SER A 87 -19.74 -16.37 72.44
N SER A 88 -19.60 -15.59 73.52
CA SER A 88 -18.42 -15.30 74.33
C SER A 88 -17.31 -16.37 74.34
N ASP A 89 -16.06 -15.88 74.43
CA ASP A 89 -14.80 -16.61 74.67
C ASP A 89 -13.99 -17.09 73.44
N LYS A 90 -13.55 -16.13 72.60
CA LYS A 90 -12.32 -16.29 71.81
C LYS A 90 -11.36 -15.16 72.17
N GLY A 91 -10.20 -15.53 72.70
CA GLY A 91 -9.19 -14.62 73.23
C GLY A 91 -8.75 -13.54 72.23
N ALA A 92 -8.37 -12.37 72.75
CA ALA A 92 -7.95 -11.20 71.98
C ALA A 92 -6.88 -11.53 70.91
N GLU A 93 -6.02 -12.53 71.17
CA GLU A 93 -5.01 -13.02 70.24
C GLU A 93 -5.59 -13.58 68.94
N GLN A 94 -6.71 -14.31 69.00
CA GLN A 94 -7.30 -14.93 67.81
C GLN A 94 -7.99 -13.90 66.90
N ARG A 95 -8.46 -12.77 67.48
CA ARG A 95 -8.91 -11.60 66.72
C ARG A 95 -7.74 -10.84 66.09
N ALA A 96 -6.62 -10.70 66.80
CA ALA A 96 -5.42 -10.04 66.26
C ALA A 96 -4.84 -10.78 65.04
N VAL A 97 -4.78 -12.12 65.10
CA VAL A 97 -4.31 -12.96 63.99
C VAL A 97 -5.22 -12.84 62.75
N LEU A 98 -6.54 -12.76 62.94
CA LEU A 98 -7.51 -12.56 61.86
C LEU A 98 -7.36 -11.19 61.19
N VAL A 99 -7.10 -10.14 61.97
CA VAL A 99 -6.84 -8.78 61.46
C VAL A 99 -5.51 -8.71 60.72
N GLU A 100 -4.45 -9.35 61.23
CA GLU A 100 -3.14 -9.43 60.56
C GLU A 100 -3.25 -10.16 59.20
N SER A 101 -3.95 -11.29 59.18
CA SER A 101 -4.23 -12.04 57.94
C SER A 101 -4.97 -11.19 56.91
N ARG A 102 -6.00 -10.46 57.34
CA ARG A 102 -6.75 -9.52 56.49
C ARG A 102 -5.87 -8.38 55.97
N ARG A 103 -4.95 -7.87 56.80
CA ARG A 103 -4.02 -6.80 56.41
C ARG A 103 -3.03 -7.29 55.35
N GLN A 104 -2.57 -8.54 55.46
CA GLN A 104 -1.69 -9.16 54.48
C GLN A 104 -2.41 -9.42 53.14
N GLU A 105 -3.67 -9.82 53.18
CA GLU A 105 -4.52 -9.97 51.98
C GLU A 105 -4.72 -8.64 51.25
N VAL A 106 -5.01 -7.56 51.97
CA VAL A 106 -5.14 -6.21 51.37
C VAL A 106 -3.84 -5.76 50.71
N LEU A 107 -2.68 -6.00 51.34
CA LEU A 107 -1.39 -5.64 50.75
C LEU A 107 -1.06 -6.41 49.46
N LEU A 108 -1.49 -7.68 49.36
CA LEU A 108 -1.34 -8.46 48.14
C LEU A 108 -2.25 -7.93 47.03
N LEU A 109 -3.49 -7.57 47.36
CA LEU A 109 -4.43 -6.94 46.42
C LEU A 109 -3.91 -5.58 45.92
N ASP A 110 -3.39 -4.74 46.80
CA ASP A 110 -2.78 -3.45 46.41
C ASP A 110 -1.59 -3.65 45.47
N ASN A 111 -0.77 -4.67 45.70
CA ASN A 111 0.35 -5.00 44.81
C ASN A 111 -0.13 -5.46 43.42
N GLU A 112 -1.19 -6.29 43.37
CA GLU A 112 -1.80 -6.76 42.12
C GLU A 112 -2.47 -5.61 41.35
N ILE A 113 -3.16 -4.71 42.04
CA ILE A 113 -3.77 -3.51 41.45
C ILE A 113 -2.69 -2.60 40.86
N ALA A 114 -1.63 -2.29 41.61
CA ALA A 114 -0.53 -1.45 41.14
C ALA A 114 0.20 -2.04 39.93
N PHE A 115 0.39 -3.37 39.91
CA PHE A 115 0.97 -4.06 38.77
C PHE A 115 0.06 -3.99 37.53
N ASN A 116 -1.24 -4.21 37.71
CA ASN A 116 -2.22 -4.11 36.62
C ASN A 116 -2.32 -2.68 36.07
N GLU A 117 -2.27 -1.66 36.94
CA GLU A 117 -2.27 -0.25 36.55
C GLU A 117 -1.04 0.10 35.69
N ALA A 118 0.15 -0.38 36.07
CA ALA A 118 1.36 -0.18 35.28
C ALA A 118 1.27 -0.83 33.89
N ILE A 119 0.66 -2.01 33.76
CA ILE A 119 0.43 -2.67 32.46
C ILE A 119 -0.56 -1.87 31.60
N ILE A 120 -1.62 -1.34 32.21
CA ILE A 120 -2.60 -0.50 31.49
C ILE A 120 -1.94 0.79 31.00
N GLU A 121 -1.09 1.43 31.81
CA GLU A 121 -0.40 2.66 31.43
C GLU A 121 0.59 2.45 30.27
N GLU A 122 1.39 1.36 30.30
CA GLU A 122 2.30 1.01 29.20
C GLU A 122 1.53 0.76 27.89
N ARG A 123 0.37 0.11 27.97
CA ARG A 123 -0.53 -0.11 26.83
C ARG A 123 -1.10 1.18 26.27
N GLU A 124 -1.59 2.07 27.12
CA GLU A 124 -2.17 3.35 26.71
C GLU A 124 -1.13 4.20 25.99
N GLN A 125 0.12 4.24 26.48
CA GLN A 125 1.23 4.87 25.78
C GLN A 125 1.48 4.22 24.41
N GLY A 126 1.50 2.89 24.34
CA GLY A 126 1.68 2.16 23.07
C GLY A 126 0.58 2.48 22.04
N ILE A 127 -0.67 2.61 22.48
CA ILE A 127 -1.81 2.99 21.63
C ILE A 127 -1.68 4.43 21.16
N GLN A 128 -1.33 5.37 22.05
CA GLN A 128 -1.10 6.78 21.68
C GLN A 128 -0.01 6.92 20.64
N GLU A 129 1.11 6.21 20.79
CA GLU A 129 2.19 6.22 19.78
C GLU A 129 1.70 5.75 18.40
N ILE A 130 0.87 4.71 18.37
CA ILE A 130 0.31 4.19 17.11
C ILE A 130 -0.61 5.22 16.48
N GLN A 131 -1.46 5.86 17.28
CA GLN A 131 -2.36 6.91 16.78
C GLN A 131 -1.58 8.10 16.23
N GLN A 132 -0.50 8.52 16.90
CA GLN A 132 0.37 9.58 16.42
C GLN A 132 1.03 9.20 15.08
N GLN A 133 1.56 7.98 14.96
CA GLN A 133 2.18 7.49 13.72
C GLN A 133 1.17 7.39 12.57
N ILE A 134 -0.06 6.97 12.84
CA ILE A 134 -1.15 6.98 11.85
C ILE A 134 -1.44 8.42 11.38
N GLY A 135 -1.41 9.38 12.30
CA GLY A 135 -1.58 10.80 11.99
C GLY A 135 -0.48 11.33 11.06
N GLU A 136 0.79 11.03 11.35
CA GLU A 136 1.93 11.44 10.52
C GLU A 136 1.84 10.86 9.10
N VAL A 137 1.55 9.57 8.98
CA VAL A 137 1.38 8.90 7.68
C VAL A 137 0.19 9.49 6.90
N HIS A 138 -0.87 9.88 7.60
CA HIS A 138 -2.05 10.49 6.99
C HIS A 138 -1.76 11.87 6.38
N GLU A 139 -0.93 12.69 7.03
CA GLU A 139 -0.50 13.97 6.45
C GLU A 139 0.37 13.74 5.21
N ILE A 140 1.32 12.79 5.26
CA ILE A 140 2.12 12.41 4.08
C ILE A 140 1.21 11.94 2.93
N PHE A 141 0.16 11.19 3.25
CA PHE A 141 -0.81 10.72 2.27
C PHE A 141 -1.57 11.86 1.57
N LYS A 142 -1.93 12.92 2.30
CA LYS A 142 -2.55 14.12 1.70
C LYS A 142 -1.60 14.83 0.75
N ASP A 143 -0.35 15.02 1.15
CA ASP A 143 0.67 15.67 0.33
C ASP A 143 0.93 14.89 -0.97
N LEU A 144 0.94 13.56 -0.89
CA LEU A 144 1.06 12.69 -2.07
C LEU A 144 -0.17 12.72 -2.98
N ALA A 145 -1.37 12.89 -2.41
CA ALA A 145 -2.58 12.98 -3.22
C ALA A 145 -2.58 14.21 -4.13
N VAL A 146 -2.01 15.33 -3.65
CA VAL A 146 -1.78 16.54 -4.47
C VAL A 146 -0.81 16.23 -5.62
N LEU A 147 0.33 15.62 -5.29
CA LEU A 147 1.36 15.20 -6.24
C LEU A 147 0.83 14.28 -7.35
N VAL A 148 0.00 13.30 -6.99
CA VAL A 148 -0.58 12.35 -7.96
C VAL A 148 -1.67 13.00 -8.81
N HIS A 149 -2.45 13.92 -8.24
CA HIS A 149 -3.51 14.62 -8.98
C HIS A 149 -2.93 15.50 -10.10
N GLU A 150 -1.85 16.23 -9.82
CA GLU A 150 -1.15 17.06 -10.82
C GLU A 150 -0.54 16.22 -11.96
N GLN A 151 -0.21 14.95 -11.70
CA GLN A 151 0.44 14.07 -12.65
C GLN A 151 -0.53 13.14 -13.42
N GLY A 152 -1.82 13.14 -13.06
CA GLY A 152 -2.83 12.21 -13.59
C GLY A 152 -3.09 12.34 -15.09
N GLY A 153 -2.96 13.55 -15.66
CA GLY A 153 -3.17 13.78 -17.09
C GLY A 153 -2.10 13.14 -17.99
N MET A 154 -0.84 13.12 -17.56
CA MET A 154 0.27 12.57 -18.37
C MET A 154 0.29 11.04 -18.41
N ILE A 155 -0.09 10.35 -17.33
CA ILE A 155 -0.07 8.88 -17.29
C ILE A 155 -1.11 8.28 -18.25
N ASP A 156 -2.32 8.85 -18.31
CA ASP A 156 -3.39 8.35 -19.20
C ASP A 156 -2.96 8.46 -20.67
N GLU A 157 -2.21 9.51 -21.03
CA GLU A 157 -1.70 9.69 -22.39
C GLU A 157 -0.66 8.60 -22.75
N VAL A 158 0.12 8.10 -21.80
CA VAL A 158 1.11 7.02 -22.03
C VAL A 158 0.47 5.66 -22.21
N VAL A 159 -0.53 5.34 -21.40
CA VAL A 159 -1.32 4.11 -21.58
C VAL A 159 -1.93 4.14 -22.97
N THR A 160 -2.55 5.27 -23.33
CA THR A 160 -3.13 5.50 -24.67
C THR A 160 -2.08 5.40 -25.79
N ASN A 161 -0.88 5.98 -25.61
CA ASN A 161 0.18 5.95 -26.63
C ASN A 161 0.82 4.56 -26.77
N THR A 162 0.93 3.80 -25.68
CA THR A 162 1.46 2.43 -25.70
C THR A 162 0.47 1.47 -26.36
N GLU A 163 -0.81 1.58 -26.00
CA GLU A 163 -1.90 0.84 -26.66
C GLU A 163 -1.98 1.21 -28.15
N GLY A 164 -1.85 2.51 -28.48
CA GLY A 164 -1.78 3.02 -29.84
C GLY A 164 -0.60 2.47 -30.63
N ALA A 165 0.60 2.43 -30.04
CA ALA A 165 1.79 1.88 -30.68
C ALA A 165 1.68 0.36 -30.92
N GLN A 166 1.09 -0.38 -29.97
CA GLN A 166 0.79 -1.80 -30.12
C GLN A 166 -0.19 -2.03 -31.28
N ALA A 167 -1.27 -1.25 -31.34
CA ALA A 167 -2.25 -1.32 -32.42
C ALA A 167 -1.65 -0.97 -33.79
N ALA A 168 -0.84 0.10 -33.86
CA ALA A 168 -0.15 0.54 -35.07
C ALA A 168 0.84 -0.53 -35.57
N THR A 169 1.58 -1.17 -34.67
CA THR A 169 2.53 -2.25 -35.01
C THR A 169 1.79 -3.49 -35.52
N ALA A 170 0.68 -3.87 -34.88
CA ALA A 170 -0.15 -4.98 -35.33
C ALA A 170 -0.73 -4.72 -36.73
N GLN A 171 -1.21 -3.49 -36.98
CA GLN A 171 -1.70 -3.07 -38.28
C GLN A 171 -0.58 -3.07 -39.33
N GLY A 172 0.59 -2.52 -39.00
CA GLY A 172 1.77 -2.52 -39.87
C GLY A 172 2.18 -3.93 -40.29
N LYS A 173 2.21 -4.88 -39.36
CA LYS A 173 2.47 -6.30 -39.65
C LYS A 173 1.46 -6.88 -40.64
N SER A 174 0.17 -6.59 -40.47
CA SER A 174 -0.89 -7.03 -41.39
C SER A 174 -0.71 -6.45 -42.80
N GLN A 175 -0.36 -5.17 -42.89
CA GLN A 175 -0.11 -4.50 -44.19
C GLN A 175 1.12 -5.08 -44.88
N LEU A 176 2.19 -5.40 -44.16
CA LEU A 176 3.38 -6.06 -44.74
C LEU A 176 3.05 -7.44 -45.30
N VAL A 177 2.22 -8.23 -44.60
CA VAL A 177 1.75 -9.54 -45.10
C VAL A 177 0.93 -9.38 -46.38
N LYS A 178 0.01 -8.40 -46.42
CA LYS A 178 -0.77 -8.09 -47.63
C LYS A 178 0.13 -7.65 -48.78
N ALA A 179 1.07 -6.73 -48.53
CA ALA A 179 2.00 -6.23 -49.53
C ALA A 179 2.87 -7.36 -50.10
N ALA A 180 3.40 -8.26 -49.25
CA ALA A 180 4.18 -9.41 -49.70
C ALA A 180 3.35 -10.37 -50.58
N LYS A 181 2.08 -10.60 -50.23
CA LYS A 181 1.15 -11.43 -51.03
C LYS A 181 0.87 -10.78 -52.39
N THR A 182 0.61 -9.48 -52.42
CA THR A 182 0.38 -8.72 -53.65
C THR A 182 1.62 -8.67 -54.55
N GLN A 183 2.80 -8.40 -53.98
CA GLN A 183 4.06 -8.37 -54.72
C GLN A 183 4.37 -9.72 -55.38
N ARG A 184 4.16 -10.83 -54.65
CA ARG A 184 4.32 -12.17 -55.20
C ARG A 184 3.37 -12.45 -56.37
N SER A 185 2.14 -11.95 -56.31
CA SER A 185 1.13 -12.15 -57.37
C SER A 185 1.35 -11.27 -58.61
N ASN A 186 1.80 -10.03 -58.44
CA ASN A 186 1.95 -9.09 -59.56
C ASN A 186 3.30 -9.18 -60.29
N SER A 187 4.35 -9.69 -59.64
CA SER A 187 5.68 -9.79 -60.26
C SER A 187 5.71 -10.69 -61.50
N SER A 188 4.93 -11.78 -61.51
CA SER A 188 4.81 -12.67 -62.68
C SER A 188 4.05 -12.01 -63.83
N LEU A 189 3.01 -11.23 -63.54
CA LEU A 189 2.18 -10.56 -64.55
C LEU A 189 2.92 -9.37 -65.18
N ALA A 190 3.63 -8.56 -64.37
CA ALA A 190 4.44 -7.46 -64.88
C ALA A 190 5.60 -7.95 -65.77
N CYS A 191 6.28 -9.04 -65.37
CA CYS A 191 7.30 -9.67 -66.19
C CYS A 191 6.72 -10.19 -67.52
N LEU A 192 5.58 -10.88 -67.47
CA LEU A 192 4.91 -11.39 -68.66
C LEU A 192 4.49 -10.26 -69.63
N LEU A 193 3.95 -9.15 -69.12
CA LEU A 193 3.60 -7.99 -69.96
C LEU A 193 4.83 -7.34 -70.62
N LEU A 194 5.95 -7.24 -69.91
CA LEU A 194 7.21 -6.73 -70.49
C LEU A 194 7.75 -7.64 -71.59
N VAL A 195 7.67 -8.96 -71.42
CA VAL A 195 8.08 -9.92 -72.46
C VAL A 195 7.21 -9.78 -73.70
N ILE A 196 5.89 -9.70 -73.55
CA ILE A 196 4.96 -9.51 -74.67
C ILE A 196 5.26 -8.20 -75.40
N PHE A 197 5.44 -7.10 -74.66
CA PHE A 197 5.79 -5.81 -75.25
C PHE A 197 7.11 -5.85 -76.04
N GLY A 198 8.13 -6.52 -75.51
CA GLY A 198 9.41 -6.72 -76.19
C GLY A 198 9.28 -7.50 -77.50
N ILE A 199 8.45 -8.55 -77.53
CA ILE A 199 8.17 -9.34 -78.75
C ILE A 199 7.47 -8.46 -79.80
N VAL A 200 6.45 -7.69 -79.40
CA VAL A 200 5.73 -6.79 -80.31
C VAL A 200 6.68 -5.75 -80.91
N LEU A 201 7.53 -5.13 -80.10
CA LEU A 201 8.54 -4.18 -80.59
C LEU A 201 9.51 -4.82 -81.59
N LEU A 202 9.98 -6.05 -81.31
CA LEU A 202 10.85 -6.78 -82.23
C LEU A 202 10.19 -7.01 -83.59
N ILE A 203 8.93 -7.43 -83.60
CA ILE A 203 8.16 -7.63 -84.84
C ILE A 203 8.03 -6.33 -85.62
N VAL A 204 7.69 -5.22 -84.95
CA VAL A 204 7.56 -3.90 -85.59
C VAL A 204 8.89 -3.46 -86.20
N ILE A 205 10.02 -3.65 -85.49
CA ILE A 205 11.35 -3.31 -86.00
C ILE A 205 11.67 -4.15 -87.25
N ILE A 206 11.42 -5.45 -87.22
CA ILE A 206 11.67 -6.34 -88.37
C ILE A 206 10.83 -5.93 -89.58
N VAL A 207 9.54 -5.63 -89.39
CA VAL A 207 8.65 -5.20 -90.48
C VAL A 207 9.03 -3.83 -91.05
N LEU A 208 9.51 -2.90 -90.23
CA LEU A 208 9.97 -1.59 -90.69
C LEU A 208 11.35 -1.63 -91.35
N ALA A 209 12.20 -2.59 -90.97
CA ALA A 209 13.56 -2.75 -91.49
C ALA A 209 13.63 -3.67 -92.73
N ALA A 210 12.62 -4.51 -92.95
CA ALA A 210 12.42 -5.32 -94.16
C ALA A 210 11.76 -4.52 -95.28
#